data_AF-W5SWK1-F1
#
_entry.id   AF-W5SWK1-F1
#
_cell.length_a   1.000
_cell.length_b   1.000
_cell.length_c   1.000
_cell.angle_alpha   90.00
_cell.angle_beta   90.00
_cell.angle_gamma   90.00
#
_symmetry.space_group_name_H-M   'P 1'
#
loop_
_entity.id
_entity.type
_entity.pdbx_description
1 polymer ?
#
loop_
_entity_poly.entity_id
_entity_poly.type
_entity_poly.pdbx_seq_one_letter_code
_entity_poly.pdbx_strand_id
1 'polypeptide(L)'
;MKATGEVDKDGLLNKSIRESVEADKATLSTLKTNLDLLGTVGDSKSVGDATDTQTKGTAANDGSLRNLYRALKEIVNIATTSAGVKPLEAGNITLNSGNQDGAKILPTTGNPDANSAGKAAAILASVSGNEMLASIVVSQENHVKAVGTASGTTIPLEFAMGGTNTELNKAEAKAAAVSRRDSITIVS
;
A
#
# COMPACT_ATOMS: atom_id res chain seq x y z
N MET A 1 -45.23 38.20 31.22
CA MET A 1 -44.47 37.61 30.10
C MET A 1 -44.05 36.22 30.51
N LYS A 2 -44.45 35.20 29.76
CA LYS A 2 -44.16 33.78 30.02
C LYS A 2 -42.76 33.49 29.48
N ALA A 3 -41.84 33.02 30.32
CA ALA A 3 -40.49 32.67 29.90
C ALA A 3 -40.55 31.52 28.89
N THR A 4 -40.11 31.78 27.66
CA THR A 4 -39.95 30.80 26.61
C THR A 4 -38.59 30.12 26.76
N GLY A 5 -38.61 28.81 27.02
CA GLY A 5 -37.60 27.89 26.51
C GLY A 5 -36.29 27.80 27.31
N GLU A 6 -36.33 27.21 28.50
CA GLU A 6 -35.26 26.26 28.82
C GLU A 6 -35.47 25.05 27.90
N VAL A 7 -34.92 25.13 26.70
CA VAL A 7 -34.59 23.94 25.92
C VAL A 7 -33.81 23.04 26.87
N ASP A 8 -34.30 21.82 27.11
CA ASP A 8 -33.67 20.80 27.96
C ASP A 8 -32.24 20.52 27.45
N LYS A 9 -31.30 21.32 27.94
CA LYS A 9 -29.91 21.34 27.47
C LYS A 9 -29.24 20.02 27.84
N ASP A 10 -29.62 19.42 28.95
CA ASP A 10 -29.09 18.15 29.43
C ASP A 10 -29.56 16.99 28.54
N GLY A 11 -30.83 16.99 28.12
CA GLY A 11 -31.36 16.04 27.13
C GLY A 11 -30.66 16.14 25.76
N LEU A 12 -30.44 17.36 25.27
CA LEU A 12 -29.74 17.62 24.00
C LEU A 12 -28.25 17.27 24.05
N LEU A 13 -27.54 17.60 25.12
CA LEU A 13 -26.14 17.24 25.32
C LEU A 13 -25.96 15.72 25.41
N ASN A 14 -26.83 15.03 26.16
CA ASN A 14 -26.81 13.56 26.25
C ASN A 14 -27.06 12.88 24.90
N LYS A 15 -27.95 13.43 24.07
CA LYS A 15 -28.20 12.91 22.72
C LYS A 15 -26.98 13.11 21.82
N SER A 16 -26.40 14.31 21.80
CA SER A 16 -25.21 14.64 21.01
C SER A 16 -24.00 13.77 21.39
N ILE A 17 -23.75 13.58 22.69
CA ILE A 17 -22.69 12.70 23.18
C ILE A 17 -22.92 11.24 22.72
N ARG A 18 -24.15 10.73 22.83
CA ARG A 18 -24.47 9.38 22.35
C ARG A 18 -24.23 9.22 20.86
N GLU A 19 -24.66 10.18 20.05
CA GLU A 19 -24.45 10.15 18.60
C GLU A 19 -22.95 10.13 18.24
N SER A 20 -22.13 10.94 18.91
CA SER A 20 -20.67 10.92 18.74
C SER A 20 -20.08 9.57 19.13
N VAL A 21 -20.48 9.00 20.28
CA VAL A 21 -19.99 7.70 20.75
C VAL A 21 -20.35 6.57 19.78
N GLU A 22 -21.56 6.57 19.21
CA GLU A 22 -21.96 5.56 18.22
C GLU A 22 -21.18 5.71 16.90
N ALA A 23 -20.87 6.93 16.47
CA ALA A 23 -20.01 7.17 15.30
C ALA A 23 -18.57 6.66 15.52
N ASP A 24 -18.01 6.88 16.72
CA ASP A 24 -16.69 6.38 17.10
C ASP A 24 -16.66 4.84 17.15
N LYS A 25 -17.70 4.22 17.72
CA LYS A 25 -17.83 2.75 17.74
C LYS A 25 -17.91 2.16 16.33
N ALA A 26 -18.67 2.78 15.43
CA ALA A 26 -18.76 2.35 14.05
C ALA A 26 -17.40 2.42 13.36
N THR A 27 -16.68 3.54 13.54
CA THR A 27 -15.31 3.73 13.02
C THR A 27 -14.36 2.66 13.54
N LEU A 28 -14.37 2.40 14.86
CA LEU A 28 -13.54 1.38 15.50
C LEU A 28 -13.87 -0.03 14.99
N SER A 29 -15.15 -0.35 14.78
CA SER A 29 -15.58 -1.64 14.23
C SER A 29 -15.05 -1.86 12.81
N THR A 30 -15.09 -0.82 11.97
CA THR A 30 -14.54 -0.88 10.61
C THR A 30 -13.02 -1.03 10.63
N LEU A 31 -12.30 -0.28 11.47
CA LEU A 31 -10.86 -0.41 11.62
C LEU A 31 -10.47 -1.82 12.09
N LYS A 32 -11.19 -2.38 13.08
CA LYS A 32 -10.98 -3.75 13.56
C LYS A 32 -11.15 -4.77 12.42
N THR A 33 -12.22 -4.65 11.64
CA THR A 33 -12.47 -5.56 10.50
C THR A 33 -11.33 -5.52 9.48
N ASN A 34 -10.81 -4.33 9.16
CA ASN A 34 -9.68 -4.21 8.24
C ASN A 34 -8.36 -4.72 8.83
N LEU A 35 -8.13 -4.53 10.13
CA LEU A 35 -6.97 -5.12 10.82
C LEU A 35 -7.04 -6.65 10.84
N ASP A 36 -8.23 -7.23 11.08
CA ASP A 36 -8.44 -8.67 11.02
C ASP A 36 -8.14 -9.20 9.60
N LEU A 37 -8.59 -8.50 8.55
CA LEU A 37 -8.22 -8.82 7.16
C LEU A 37 -6.70 -8.77 6.94
N LEU A 38 -6.00 -7.74 7.42
CA LEU A 38 -4.54 -7.66 7.32
C LEU A 38 -3.83 -8.78 8.08
N GLY A 39 -4.38 -9.22 9.20
CA GLY A 39 -3.87 -10.35 9.97
C GLY A 39 -3.96 -11.70 9.23
N THR A 40 -4.74 -11.77 8.14
CA THR A 40 -4.82 -12.96 7.26
C THR A 40 -3.88 -12.89 6.06
N VAL A 41 -3.23 -11.75 5.81
CA VAL A 41 -2.30 -11.58 4.69
C VAL A 41 -0.90 -12.00 5.10
N GLY A 42 -0.24 -12.79 4.25
CA GLY A 42 1.13 -13.28 4.46
C GLY A 42 1.22 -14.78 4.20
N ASP A 43 2.43 -15.31 4.21
CA ASP A 43 2.70 -16.74 4.14
C ASP A 43 3.75 -17.13 5.19
N SER A 44 4.27 -18.36 5.10
CA SER A 44 5.30 -18.85 6.03
C SER A 44 6.70 -18.30 5.76
N LYS A 45 6.89 -17.46 4.73
CA LYS A 45 8.19 -16.90 4.37
C LYS A 45 8.41 -15.55 5.04
N SER A 46 9.68 -15.23 5.22
CA SER A 46 10.08 -13.90 5.68
C SER A 46 9.79 -12.85 4.61
N VAL A 47 9.54 -11.61 5.02
CA VAL A 47 9.56 -10.47 4.10
C VAL A 47 10.96 -10.34 3.49
N GLY A 48 11.05 -10.20 2.17
CA GLY A 48 12.32 -10.23 1.45
C GLY A 48 12.96 -11.63 1.32
N ASP A 49 12.17 -12.71 1.47
CA ASP A 49 12.63 -14.07 1.19
C ASP A 49 13.16 -14.16 -0.25
N ALA A 50 14.46 -14.39 -0.35
CA ALA A 50 15.17 -14.58 -1.60
C ALA A 50 16.02 -15.84 -1.46
N THR A 51 16.03 -16.65 -2.51
CA THR A 51 16.95 -17.78 -2.60
C THR A 51 18.36 -17.29 -2.87
N ASP A 52 19.37 -18.00 -2.35
CA ASP A 52 20.79 -17.76 -2.64
C ASP A 52 21.14 -17.99 -4.12
N THR A 53 20.31 -18.74 -4.85
CA THR A 53 20.34 -18.87 -6.30
C THR A 53 19.62 -17.71 -6.97
N GLN A 54 20.19 -17.14 -8.03
CA GLN A 54 19.53 -16.15 -8.92
C GLN A 54 18.35 -16.81 -9.64
N THR A 55 17.24 -17.05 -8.95
CA THR A 55 16.03 -17.62 -9.52
C THR A 55 14.93 -16.58 -9.63
N LYS A 56 14.06 -16.77 -10.61
CA LYS A 56 12.81 -16.02 -10.77
C LYS A 56 12.00 -15.95 -9.47
N GLY A 57 11.24 -14.87 -9.33
CA GLY A 57 10.27 -14.70 -8.25
C GLY A 57 9.00 -15.53 -8.46
N THR A 58 8.13 -15.47 -7.46
CA THR A 58 6.78 -16.05 -7.50
C THR A 58 5.76 -14.91 -7.48
N ALA A 59 4.72 -15.01 -8.30
CA ALA A 59 3.63 -14.03 -8.26
C ALA A 59 2.96 -14.06 -6.88
N ALA A 60 2.57 -12.89 -6.38
CA ALA A 60 1.77 -12.81 -5.18
C ALA A 60 0.43 -13.55 -5.35
N ASN A 61 -0.13 -14.02 -4.24
CA ASN A 61 -1.47 -14.60 -4.24
C ASN A 61 -2.53 -13.51 -4.49
N ASP A 62 -3.31 -13.66 -5.56
CA ASP A 62 -4.36 -12.70 -5.95
C ASP A 62 -5.32 -12.35 -4.81
N GLY A 63 -5.84 -13.35 -4.10
CA GLY A 63 -6.81 -13.14 -3.03
C GLY A 63 -6.22 -12.35 -1.87
N SER A 64 -5.02 -12.73 -1.44
CA SER A 64 -4.28 -12.07 -0.37
C SER A 64 -3.90 -10.63 -0.75
N LEU A 65 -3.46 -10.42 -2.00
CA LEU A 65 -3.10 -9.09 -2.51
C LEU A 65 -4.32 -8.17 -2.60
N ARG A 66 -5.49 -8.68 -3.01
CA ARG A 66 -6.76 -7.92 -3.01
C ARG A 66 -7.20 -7.57 -1.59
N ASN A 67 -7.10 -8.51 -0.65
CA ASN A 67 -7.45 -8.26 0.75
C ASN A 67 -6.54 -7.20 1.38
N LEU A 68 -5.23 -7.29 1.15
CA LEU A 68 -4.25 -6.26 1.56
C LEU A 68 -4.63 -4.89 1.02
N TYR A 69 -4.87 -4.78 -0.29
CA TYR A 69 -5.24 -3.53 -0.95
C TYR A 69 -6.53 -2.93 -0.35
N ARG A 70 -7.60 -3.72 -0.24
CA ARG A 70 -8.89 -3.27 0.31
C ARG A 70 -8.73 -2.72 1.72
N ALA A 71 -8.04 -3.48 2.58
CA ALA A 71 -7.85 -3.09 3.96
C ALA A 71 -7.02 -1.81 4.10
N LEU A 72 -5.90 -1.70 3.39
CA LEU A 72 -5.08 -0.49 3.41
C LEU A 72 -5.81 0.74 2.87
N LYS A 73 -6.57 0.57 1.78
CA LYS A 73 -7.38 1.64 1.19
C LYS A 73 -8.43 2.15 2.16
N GLU A 74 -9.16 1.25 2.82
CA GLU A 74 -10.21 1.64 3.76
C GLU A 74 -9.64 2.29 5.03
N ILE A 75 -8.53 1.79 5.56
CA ILE A 75 -7.85 2.40 6.71
C ILE A 75 -7.41 3.83 6.38
N VAL A 76 -6.81 4.05 5.20
CA VAL A 76 -6.40 5.40 4.76
C VAL A 76 -7.61 6.30 4.54
N ASN A 77 -8.69 5.78 3.96
CA ASN A 77 -9.93 6.53 3.79
C ASN A 77 -10.43 7.04 5.15
N ILE A 78 -10.61 6.15 6.14
CA ILE A 78 -11.03 6.51 7.50
C ILE A 78 -10.08 7.54 8.13
N ALA A 79 -8.76 7.34 8.00
CA ALA A 79 -7.78 8.25 8.58
C ALA A 79 -7.93 9.68 8.03
N THR A 80 -8.14 9.80 6.71
CA THR A 80 -8.23 11.10 6.04
C THR A 80 -9.61 11.76 6.14
N THR A 81 -10.70 10.99 6.20
CA THR A 81 -12.06 11.55 6.27
C THR A 81 -12.53 11.79 7.70
N SER A 82 -12.09 10.97 8.65
CA SER A 82 -12.67 10.91 10.00
C SER A 82 -11.67 11.26 11.10
N ALA A 83 -10.37 11.01 10.91
CA ALA A 83 -9.34 11.26 11.92
C ALA A 83 -8.50 12.53 11.66
N GLY A 84 -8.81 13.31 10.62
CA GLY A 84 -8.11 14.55 10.31
C GLY A 84 -6.64 14.37 9.88
N VAL A 85 -6.25 13.15 9.48
CA VAL A 85 -4.90 12.87 8.99
C VAL A 85 -4.72 13.53 7.62
N LYS A 86 -3.56 14.17 7.41
CA LYS A 86 -3.22 14.79 6.12
C LYS A 86 -3.30 13.75 4.99
N PRO A 87 -3.84 14.10 3.81
CA PRO A 87 -3.82 13.23 2.65
C PRO A 87 -2.40 12.77 2.28
N LEU A 88 -2.32 11.57 1.70
CA LEU A 88 -1.07 11.01 1.24
C LEU A 88 -0.51 11.81 0.05
N GLU A 89 0.82 11.85 -0.06
CA GLU A 89 1.52 12.58 -1.13
C GLU A 89 1.99 11.58 -2.20
N ALA A 90 1.66 11.84 -3.46
CA ALA A 90 2.03 10.94 -4.55
C ALA A 90 3.50 11.08 -4.92
N GLY A 91 4.20 9.95 -5.01
CA GLY A 91 5.57 9.92 -5.50
C GLY A 91 5.64 10.09 -7.01
N ASN A 92 6.52 10.98 -7.45
CA ASN A 92 6.71 11.31 -8.88
C ASN A 92 8.10 10.99 -9.40
N ILE A 93 8.99 10.48 -8.54
CA ILE A 93 10.31 10.00 -8.95
C ILE A 93 10.10 8.77 -9.85
N THR A 94 10.66 8.83 -11.05
CA THR A 94 10.74 7.70 -11.97
C THR A 94 12.05 6.95 -11.77
N LEU A 95 12.11 5.72 -12.28
CA LEU A 95 13.37 5.00 -12.38
C LEU A 95 14.31 5.70 -13.38
N ASN A 96 15.57 5.30 -13.37
CA ASN A 96 16.59 5.76 -14.31
C ASN A 96 17.58 4.63 -14.63
N SER A 97 18.52 4.86 -15.53
CA SER A 97 19.52 3.86 -15.93
C SER A 97 20.35 3.32 -14.76
N GLY A 98 20.51 4.08 -13.69
CA GLY A 98 21.21 3.67 -12.47
C GLY A 98 20.44 2.64 -11.65
N ASN A 99 19.11 2.73 -11.58
CA ASN A 99 18.31 1.90 -10.66
C ASN A 99 17.21 1.06 -11.33
N GLN A 100 16.88 1.23 -12.62
CA GLN A 100 15.76 0.53 -13.27
C GLN A 100 15.88 -1.00 -13.25
N ASP A 101 17.10 -1.54 -13.30
CA ASP A 101 17.33 -2.99 -13.20
C ASP A 101 17.04 -3.53 -11.79
N GLY A 102 16.78 -2.65 -10.82
CA GLY A 102 16.23 -3.04 -9.52
C GLY A 102 14.88 -3.74 -9.64
N ALA A 103 14.05 -3.38 -10.63
CA ALA A 103 12.78 -4.05 -10.87
C ALA A 103 12.92 -5.51 -11.35
N LYS A 104 14.13 -5.92 -11.78
CA LYS A 104 14.42 -7.31 -12.21
C LYS A 104 14.46 -8.31 -11.05
N ILE A 105 14.23 -7.90 -9.80
CA ILE A 105 13.99 -8.83 -8.69
C ILE A 105 12.55 -9.37 -8.67
N LEU A 106 11.62 -8.71 -9.38
CA LEU A 106 10.19 -9.02 -9.43
C LEU A 106 9.69 -9.94 -10.58
N PRO A 107 10.48 -10.35 -11.60
CA PRO A 107 9.99 -11.22 -12.66
C PRO A 107 9.55 -12.58 -12.15
N THR A 108 8.49 -13.10 -12.75
CA THR A 108 8.07 -14.50 -12.61
C THR A 108 8.60 -15.36 -13.74
N THR A 109 9.31 -14.74 -14.69
CA THR A 109 10.00 -15.36 -15.81
C THR A 109 11.38 -14.73 -15.99
N GLY A 110 12.41 -15.57 -16.05
CA GLY A 110 13.80 -15.11 -16.11
C GLY A 110 14.37 -14.78 -14.73
N ASN A 111 15.70 -14.76 -14.66
CA ASN A 111 16.43 -14.56 -13.41
C ASN A 111 16.84 -13.09 -13.24
N PRO A 112 16.96 -12.58 -12.01
CA PRO A 112 17.56 -11.29 -11.73
C PRO A 112 19.04 -11.26 -12.14
N ASP A 113 19.56 -10.07 -12.45
CA ASP A 113 20.99 -9.87 -12.66
C ASP A 113 21.71 -9.73 -11.30
N ALA A 114 23.03 -10.01 -11.25
CA ALA A 114 23.82 -9.99 -10.02
C ALA A 114 23.72 -8.67 -9.22
N ASN A 115 23.47 -7.53 -9.87
CA ASN A 115 23.39 -6.21 -9.24
C ASN A 115 21.94 -5.71 -9.01
N SER A 116 20.92 -6.50 -9.36
CA SER A 116 19.52 -6.10 -9.25
C SER A 116 19.11 -5.82 -7.80
N ALA A 117 19.60 -6.60 -6.84
CA ALA A 117 19.28 -6.38 -5.42
C ALA A 117 19.76 -5.02 -4.90
N GLY A 118 21.00 -4.63 -5.18
CA GLY A 118 21.54 -3.32 -4.78
C GLY A 118 20.81 -2.15 -5.44
N LYS A 119 20.39 -2.33 -6.71
CA LYS A 119 19.58 -1.34 -7.42
C LYS A 119 18.15 -1.26 -6.86
N ALA A 120 17.55 -2.37 -6.46
CA ALA A 120 16.23 -2.38 -5.81
C ALA A 120 16.26 -1.64 -4.47
N ALA A 121 17.33 -1.82 -3.68
CA ALA A 121 17.56 -1.04 -2.47
C ALA A 121 17.66 0.47 -2.77
N ALA A 122 18.32 0.86 -3.87
CA ALA A 122 18.38 2.25 -4.31
C ALA A 122 17.02 2.82 -4.75
N ILE A 123 16.13 2.01 -5.36
CA ILE A 123 14.74 2.42 -5.63
C ILE A 123 14.01 2.68 -4.30
N LEU A 124 14.07 1.74 -3.35
CA LEU A 124 13.41 1.86 -2.06
C LEU A 124 13.90 3.09 -1.26
N ALA A 125 15.20 3.36 -1.28
CA ALA A 125 15.79 4.53 -0.62
C ALA A 125 15.36 5.87 -1.26
N SER A 126 14.81 5.86 -2.47
CA SER A 126 14.38 7.07 -3.18
C SER A 126 12.93 7.48 -2.89
N VAL A 127 12.19 6.69 -2.11
CA VAL A 127 10.76 6.94 -1.84
C VAL A 127 10.45 6.91 -0.35
N SER A 128 9.47 7.71 0.04
CA SER A 128 8.91 7.70 1.40
C SER A 128 7.82 6.64 1.56
N GLY A 129 7.55 6.27 2.82
CA GLY A 129 6.39 5.43 3.15
C GLY A 129 5.06 6.07 2.73
N ASN A 130 4.97 7.40 2.75
CA ASN A 130 3.81 8.15 2.31
C ASN A 130 3.55 7.93 0.81
N GLU A 131 4.59 8.07 -0.02
CA GLU A 131 4.50 7.87 -1.47
C GLU A 131 4.19 6.41 -1.85
N MET A 132 4.78 5.44 -1.15
CA MET A 132 4.46 4.03 -1.34
C MET A 132 3.00 3.73 -1.01
N LEU A 133 2.52 4.19 0.14
CA LEU A 133 1.12 3.98 0.54
C LEU A 133 0.16 4.71 -0.40
N ALA A 134 0.50 5.94 -0.83
CA ALA A 134 -0.27 6.69 -1.81
C ALA A 134 -0.44 5.88 -3.10
N SER A 135 0.65 5.30 -3.59
CA SER A 135 0.66 4.50 -4.81
C SER A 135 -0.22 3.24 -4.69
N ILE A 136 -0.25 2.60 -3.51
CA ILE A 136 -1.13 1.45 -3.24
C ILE A 136 -2.60 1.91 -3.24
N VAL A 137 -2.94 2.99 -2.54
CA VAL A 137 -4.32 3.44 -2.36
C VAL A 137 -4.98 3.88 -3.69
N VAL A 138 -4.22 4.48 -4.61
CA VAL A 138 -4.72 4.85 -5.95
C VAL A 138 -4.88 3.66 -6.90
N SER A 139 -4.44 2.46 -6.50
CA SER A 139 -4.64 1.24 -7.28
C SER A 139 -6.12 0.87 -7.38
N GLN A 140 -6.42 -0.10 -8.25
CA GLN A 140 -7.74 -0.68 -8.45
C GLN A 140 -7.62 -2.20 -8.45
N GLU A 141 -8.70 -2.90 -8.12
CA GLU A 141 -8.67 -4.36 -8.03
C GLU A 141 -8.32 -5.05 -9.35
N ASN A 142 -8.73 -4.50 -10.49
CA ASN A 142 -8.38 -5.04 -11.82
C ASN A 142 -6.90 -4.85 -12.18
N HIS A 143 -6.11 -4.19 -11.33
CA HIS A 143 -4.66 -4.11 -11.47
C HIS A 143 -3.91 -5.28 -10.81
N VAL A 144 -4.61 -6.23 -10.18
CA VAL A 144 -4.04 -7.53 -9.81
C VAL A 144 -3.93 -8.39 -11.07
N LYS A 145 -2.87 -8.14 -11.83
CA LYS A 145 -2.49 -8.79 -13.08
C LYS A 145 -0.99 -8.57 -13.34
N ALA A 146 -0.34 -9.43 -14.11
CA ALA A 146 1.07 -9.25 -14.46
C ALA A 146 1.31 -7.94 -15.26
N VAL A 147 2.50 -7.38 -15.10
CA VAL A 147 2.97 -6.21 -15.87
C VAL A 147 3.18 -6.62 -17.33
N GLY A 148 2.54 -5.90 -18.26
CA GLY A 148 2.79 -6.04 -19.70
C GLY A 148 3.91 -5.14 -20.20
N THR A 149 3.97 -3.87 -19.81
CA THR A 149 5.15 -3.00 -19.99
C THR A 149 5.04 -1.90 -18.94
N ALA A 150 6.04 -1.81 -18.08
CA ALA A 150 6.05 -0.84 -17.01
C ALA A 150 6.13 0.58 -17.58
N SER A 151 5.37 1.48 -16.98
CA SER A 151 5.30 2.90 -17.37
C SER A 151 4.92 3.75 -16.16
N GLY A 152 4.78 5.06 -16.37
CA GLY A 152 4.36 6.00 -15.33
C GLY A 152 2.97 5.75 -14.75
N THR A 153 2.17 4.89 -15.39
CA THR A 153 0.83 4.48 -14.94
C THR A 153 0.77 3.07 -14.36
N THR A 154 1.88 2.32 -14.38
CA THR A 154 1.95 1.00 -13.75
C THR A 154 1.96 1.15 -12.23
N ILE A 155 1.23 0.30 -11.52
CA ILE A 155 0.90 0.51 -10.10
C ILE A 155 1.38 -0.62 -9.17
N PRO A 156 1.41 -0.38 -7.83
CA PRO A 156 1.74 -1.33 -6.78
C PRO A 156 0.88 -2.58 -6.61
N LEU A 157 0.08 -3.02 -7.56
CA LEU A 157 -0.49 -4.38 -7.57
C LEU A 157 0.11 -5.16 -8.74
N GLU A 158 0.31 -4.52 -9.89
CA GLU A 158 0.86 -5.16 -11.09
C GLU A 158 2.27 -5.73 -10.90
N PHE A 159 3.25 -4.92 -10.43
CA PHE A 159 4.60 -5.42 -10.11
C PHE A 159 4.71 -6.63 -9.15
N ALA A 160 3.76 -6.90 -8.22
CA ALA A 160 3.82 -8.09 -7.33
C ALA A 160 3.20 -9.30 -8.00
N MET A 161 2.39 -9.10 -9.03
CA MET A 161 2.04 -10.16 -9.96
C MET A 161 3.21 -10.48 -10.90
N GLY A 162 4.25 -9.64 -10.90
CA GLY A 162 5.47 -9.81 -11.67
C GLY A 162 5.27 -9.54 -13.16
N GLY A 163 6.12 -10.16 -13.98
CA GLY A 163 6.20 -10.01 -15.42
C GLY A 163 7.53 -10.59 -15.92
N THR A 164 8.00 -10.14 -17.08
CA THR A 164 9.35 -10.45 -17.57
C THR A 164 10.36 -9.35 -17.19
N ASN A 165 11.64 -9.68 -17.20
CA ASN A 165 12.73 -8.71 -16.99
C ASN A 165 12.58 -7.44 -17.86
N THR A 166 12.27 -7.62 -19.15
CA THR A 166 12.16 -6.52 -20.13
C THR A 166 10.94 -5.64 -19.93
N GLU A 167 9.86 -6.20 -19.38
CA GLU A 167 8.63 -5.45 -19.13
C GLU A 167 8.74 -4.65 -17.83
N LEU A 168 9.49 -5.15 -16.84
CA LEU A 168 9.60 -4.54 -15.51
C LEU A 168 10.64 -3.42 -15.44
N ASN A 169 11.78 -3.55 -16.14
CA ASN A 169 12.94 -2.66 -15.98
C ASN A 169 12.87 -1.35 -16.82
N LYS A 170 11.75 -0.63 -16.75
CA LYS A 170 11.52 0.58 -17.53
C LYS A 170 11.79 1.85 -16.73
N ALA A 171 12.59 2.77 -17.29
CA ALA A 171 12.90 4.05 -16.67
C ALA A 171 11.64 4.89 -16.40
N GLU A 172 10.59 4.71 -17.20
CA GLU A 172 9.32 5.45 -17.10
C GLU A 172 8.49 5.02 -15.88
N ALA A 173 8.78 3.86 -15.28
CA ALA A 173 8.08 3.39 -14.09
C ALA A 173 8.31 4.32 -12.90
N LYS A 174 7.27 4.55 -12.10
CA LYS A 174 7.41 5.30 -10.85
C LYS A 174 8.11 4.44 -9.79
N ALA A 175 9.12 5.02 -9.12
CA ALA A 175 9.84 4.36 -8.04
C ALA A 175 8.89 3.91 -6.92
N ALA A 176 7.87 4.71 -6.59
CA ALA A 176 6.86 4.37 -5.58
C ALA A 176 5.97 3.18 -5.99
N ALA A 177 5.82 2.93 -7.29
CA ALA A 177 5.05 1.79 -7.80
C ALA A 177 5.79 0.45 -7.67
N VAL A 178 7.11 0.52 -7.85
CA VAL A 178 8.03 -0.62 -7.73
C VAL A 178 8.36 -0.91 -6.27
N SER A 179 8.50 0.13 -5.45
CA SER A 179 8.82 0.03 -4.04
C SER A 179 7.66 -0.57 -3.27
N ARG A 180 7.75 -1.87 -3.03
CA ARG A 180 6.93 -2.61 -2.08
C ARG A 180 7.88 -3.09 -1.01
N ARG A 181 7.52 -2.85 0.25
CA ARG A 181 8.47 -2.84 1.36
C ARG A 181 8.98 -4.25 1.70
N ASP A 182 10.09 -4.65 1.09
CA ASP A 182 10.84 -5.85 1.48
C ASP A 182 11.84 -5.62 2.63
N SER A 183 11.91 -4.41 3.20
CA SER A 183 12.77 -4.12 4.36
C SER A 183 12.19 -2.96 5.17
N ILE A 184 11.62 -3.26 6.34
CA ILE A 184 11.65 -2.30 7.45
C ILE A 184 12.78 -2.77 8.38
N THR A 185 13.86 -2.02 8.40
CA THR A 185 14.77 -2.02 9.55
C THR A 185 14.11 -1.13 10.58
N ILE A 186 13.41 -1.71 11.56
CA ILE A 186 13.13 -0.99 12.80
C ILE A 186 14.48 -0.94 13.51
N VAL A 187 15.11 0.22 13.50
CA VAL A 187 16.23 0.49 14.40
C VAL A 187 15.63 0.48 15.80
N SER A 188 15.87 -0.61 16.54
CA SER A 188 15.63 -0.71 17.98
C SER A 188 16.68 0.06 18.75
#